data_AF-A0A2T2U262-F1
#
_entry.id   AF-A0A2T2U262-F1
#
_cell.length_a   1.000
_cell.length_b   1.000
_cell.length_c   1.000
_cell.angle_alpha   90.00
_cell.angle_beta   90.00
_cell.angle_gamma   90.00
#
_symmetry.space_group_name_H-M   'P 1'
#
loop_
_entity.id
_entity.type
_entity.pdbx_description
1 polymer ?
#
loop_
_entity_poly.entity_id
_entity_poly.type
_entity_poly.pdbx_seq_one_letter_code
_entity_poly.pdbx_strand_id
1 'polypeptide(L)'
;MDHFRSPRSQLRALCREHPRAPKIILVPRVQIGRALEDAVARAEGGWAGVRTLIVRHFAEQVAQPRILASGRSELPVNGRPFLAARLLKTLQRRGELDGLPGPGQLASTVAKAIETLRRGGASLDDVQARAEAPDASATFRVVAACYSGYLEALDENELYDDAHVFRWAAEAVTAGRAPSVAPSVVAVCDAVDLPERAGQFVRAVRSVCRDFVRLGRPKPEDPPPQTAAARFADVPVPETDAPRSGDRSVRTCRAVGAGNEVDAVFRAILNEEVPLDEVEIAVVGERPYVSLIADRADRMGVPVSIGTGVPAARSRTGKALLSFFEWTTEDFDPELLIRMLRSGHLRLDRVRSDIEKEIGPVDLEAHEVATVLAARRYEAGREGYTKALDAAIGRAEDRIADREDRALDPDRDRKRRRELQFVRR
;
A
#
# COMPACT_ATOMS: atom_id res chain seq x y z
N MET A 1 7.42 -18.99 32.69
CA MET A 1 6.89 -18.06 31.68
C MET A 1 7.33 -16.68 32.09
N ASP A 2 8.15 -16.02 31.28
CA ASP A 2 8.68 -14.70 31.63
C ASP A 2 7.56 -13.66 31.52
N HIS A 3 7.17 -13.09 32.64
CA HIS A 3 6.03 -12.18 32.69
C HIS A 3 6.45 -10.82 32.11
N PHE A 4 6.09 -10.59 30.84
CA PHE A 4 6.42 -9.36 30.14
C PHE A 4 5.73 -8.14 30.73
N ARG A 5 6.51 -7.08 30.99
CA ARG A 5 6.00 -5.73 31.21
C ARG A 5 5.46 -5.20 29.89
N SER A 6 4.26 -4.62 29.89
CA SER A 6 3.65 -4.12 28.67
C SER A 6 4.38 -2.85 28.19
N PRO A 7 4.56 -2.65 26.87
CA PRO A 7 5.12 -1.40 26.34
C PRO A 7 4.40 -0.13 26.82
N ARG A 8 3.08 -0.22 27.05
CA ARG A 8 2.28 0.83 27.69
C ARG A 8 2.82 1.22 29.07
N SER A 9 3.11 0.23 29.93
CA SER A 9 3.63 0.49 31.28
C SER A 9 5.03 1.12 31.25
N GLN A 10 5.86 0.73 30.28
CA GLN A 10 7.21 1.29 30.11
C GLN A 10 7.15 2.73 29.61
N LEU A 11 6.27 3.03 28.66
CA LEU A 11 6.04 4.39 28.19
C LEU A 11 5.52 5.29 29.32
N ARG A 12 4.65 4.79 30.19
CA ARG A 12 4.19 5.50 31.38
C ARG A 12 5.35 5.82 32.33
N ALA A 13 6.20 4.84 32.62
CA ALA A 13 7.38 5.04 33.46
C ALA A 13 8.32 6.12 32.88
N LEU A 14 8.60 6.03 31.57
CA LEU A 14 9.38 7.03 30.85
C LEU A 14 8.77 8.42 30.94
N CYS A 15 7.44 8.52 30.89
CA CYS A 15 6.75 9.80 31.02
C CYS A 15 6.86 10.42 32.42
N ARG A 16 6.85 9.59 33.46
CA ARG A 16 7.02 10.02 34.86
C ARG A 16 8.44 10.45 35.15
N GLU A 17 9.42 9.73 34.60
CA GLU A 17 10.84 10.05 34.74
C GLU A 17 11.19 11.37 34.05
N HIS A 18 10.62 11.62 32.86
CA HIS A 18 10.93 12.78 32.04
C HIS A 18 9.71 13.67 31.77
N PRO A 19 9.05 14.28 32.78
CA PRO A 19 7.73 14.90 32.61
C PRO A 19 7.70 16.06 31.60
N ARG A 20 8.79 16.84 31.51
CA ARG A 20 8.87 18.05 30.65
C ARG A 20 9.66 17.86 29.35
N ALA A 21 10.41 16.78 29.21
CA ALA A 21 11.22 16.56 28.01
C ALA A 21 10.33 16.10 26.85
N PRO A 22 10.55 16.57 25.61
CA PRO A 22 9.92 15.99 24.43
C PRO A 22 10.33 14.51 24.29
N LYS A 23 9.37 13.62 24.06
CA LYS A 23 9.60 12.18 23.91
C LYS A 23 9.28 11.75 22.50
N ILE A 24 10.24 11.13 21.84
CA ILE A 24 10.09 10.60 20.47
C ILE A 24 10.08 9.08 20.58
N ILE A 25 8.95 8.46 20.28
CA ILE A 25 8.76 7.02 20.39
C ILE A 25 8.80 6.42 18.99
N LEU A 26 9.89 5.72 18.69
CA LEU A 26 10.08 5.03 17.42
C LEU A 26 9.33 3.71 17.44
N VAL A 27 8.31 3.62 16.59
CA VAL A 27 7.43 2.46 16.46
C VAL A 27 7.60 1.79 15.08
N PRO A 28 7.36 0.48 14.96
CA PRO A 28 7.51 -0.21 13.67
C PRO A 28 6.44 0.22 12.65
N ARG A 29 5.26 0.64 13.13
CA ARG A 29 4.15 1.13 12.30
C ARG A 29 3.41 2.25 13.03
N VAL A 30 2.85 3.19 12.27
CA VAL A 30 2.09 4.35 12.79
C VAL A 30 0.89 3.90 13.64
N GLN A 31 0.23 2.81 13.26
CA GLN A 31 -0.92 2.23 13.96
C GLN A 31 -0.57 1.81 15.39
N ILE A 32 0.61 1.22 15.58
CA ILE A 32 1.11 0.84 16.91
C ILE A 32 1.40 2.09 17.74
N GLY A 33 1.90 3.14 17.10
CA GLY A 33 2.08 4.45 17.73
C GLY A 33 0.77 5.01 18.30
N ARG A 34 -0.26 5.10 17.46
CA ARG A 34 -1.60 5.55 17.88
C ARG A 34 -2.17 4.70 19.03
N ALA A 35 -2.08 3.38 18.92
CA ALA A 35 -2.55 2.48 19.97
C ALA A 35 -1.80 2.71 21.30
N LEU A 36 -0.49 2.97 21.27
CA LEU A 36 0.29 3.32 22.46
C LEU A 36 -0.13 4.66 23.06
N GLU A 37 -0.32 5.68 22.22
CA GLU A 37 -0.79 7.01 22.61
C GLU A 37 -2.18 6.93 23.27
N ASP A 38 -3.13 6.25 22.65
CA ASP A 38 -4.49 6.07 23.18
C ASP A 38 -4.48 5.28 24.50
N ALA A 39 -3.63 4.25 24.59
CA ALA A 39 -3.51 3.43 25.79
C ALA A 39 -2.90 4.21 26.98
N VAL A 40 -1.95 5.12 26.73
CA VAL A 40 -1.41 6.00 27.76
C VAL A 40 -2.41 7.10 28.13
N ALA A 41 -3.09 7.69 27.14
CA ALA A 41 -4.10 8.73 27.38
C ALA A 41 -5.23 8.21 28.27
N ARG A 42 -5.76 7.00 27.98
CA ARG A 42 -6.79 6.35 28.80
C ARG A 42 -6.32 6.06 30.22
N ALA A 43 -5.06 5.66 30.40
CA ALA A 43 -4.54 5.27 31.71
C ALA A 43 -4.23 6.46 32.63
N GLU A 44 -3.72 7.57 32.08
CA GLU A 44 -3.28 8.74 32.86
C GLU A 44 -4.23 9.95 32.76
N GLY A 45 -5.34 9.85 32.01
CA GLY A 45 -6.24 10.97 31.74
C GLY A 45 -5.69 11.98 30.72
N GLY A 46 -4.61 11.63 30.02
CA GLY A 46 -3.95 12.44 29.00
C GLY A 46 -2.43 12.24 28.99
N TRP A 47 -1.77 12.75 27.95
CA TRP A 47 -0.30 12.83 27.89
C TRP A 47 0.12 14.10 27.16
N ALA A 48 1.32 14.61 27.49
CA ALA A 48 1.90 15.77 26.84
C ALA A 48 3.35 15.49 26.45
N GLY A 49 3.76 16.05 25.30
CA GLY A 49 5.14 15.94 24.82
C GLY A 49 5.55 14.53 24.42
N VAL A 50 4.62 13.64 24.06
CA VAL A 50 4.91 12.32 23.44
C VAL A 50 4.62 12.43 21.95
N ARG A 51 5.47 11.85 21.10
CA ARG A 51 5.21 11.73 19.66
C ARG A 51 5.63 10.35 19.21
N THR A 52 4.68 9.57 18.71
CA THR A 52 5.00 8.29 18.07
C THR A 52 5.23 8.47 16.58
N LEU A 53 6.35 7.94 16.07
CA LEU A 53 6.74 8.05 14.67
C LEU A 53 7.41 6.76 14.22
N ILE A 54 7.28 6.40 12.95
CA ILE A 54 8.19 5.42 12.35
C ILE A 54 9.55 6.08 12.09
N VAL A 55 10.62 5.28 12.06
CA VAL A 55 11.99 5.78 11.89
C VAL A 55 12.14 6.62 10.62
N ARG A 56 11.49 6.21 9.52
CA ARG A 56 11.52 6.96 8.24
C ARG A 56 10.93 8.37 8.36
N HIS A 57 9.82 8.56 9.08
CA HIS A 57 9.21 9.88 9.28
C HIS A 57 10.07 10.76 10.19
N PHE A 58 10.70 10.17 11.20
CA PHE A 58 11.61 10.92 12.05
C PHE A 58 12.86 11.36 11.29
N ALA A 59 13.44 10.46 10.49
CA ALA A 59 14.55 10.78 9.59
C ALA A 59 14.18 11.90 8.61
N GLU A 60 12.97 11.89 8.06
CA GLU A 60 12.47 12.96 7.18
C GLU A 60 12.46 14.32 7.87
N GLN A 61 11.87 14.40 9.07
CA GLN A 61 11.79 15.64 9.83
C GLN A 61 13.18 16.23 10.11
N VAL A 62 14.15 15.37 10.38
CA VAL A 62 15.55 15.76 10.62
C VAL A 62 16.25 16.14 9.30
N ALA A 63 16.00 15.41 8.22
CA ALA A 63 16.59 15.65 6.90
C ALA A 63 15.93 16.80 6.12
N GLN A 64 14.78 17.32 6.58
CA GLN A 64 13.96 18.30 5.85
C GLN A 64 14.76 19.48 5.27
N PRO A 65 15.69 20.13 6.02
CA PRO A 65 16.49 21.22 5.45
C PRO A 65 17.35 20.77 4.27
N ARG A 66 17.90 19.55 4.32
CA ARG A 66 18.72 18.98 3.25
C ARG A 66 17.88 18.54 2.05
N ILE A 67 16.69 18.00 2.30
CA ILE A 67 15.71 17.65 1.25
C ILE A 67 15.36 18.91 0.46
N LEU A 68 14.94 19.98 1.14
CA LEU A 68 14.60 21.26 0.51
C LEU A 68 15.79 21.87 -0.24
N ALA A 69 16.98 21.87 0.36
CA ALA A 69 18.18 22.41 -0.27
C ALA A 69 18.71 21.56 -1.44
N SER A 70 18.27 20.30 -1.58
CA SER A 70 18.71 19.42 -2.68
C SER A 70 18.00 19.70 -4.00
N GLY A 71 16.83 20.36 -3.97
CA GLY A 71 15.97 20.51 -5.15
C GLY A 71 15.31 19.22 -5.64
N ARG A 72 15.58 18.08 -4.99
CA ARG A 72 15.12 16.76 -5.43
C ARG A 72 13.70 16.45 -4.97
N SER A 73 13.00 15.65 -5.76
CA SER A 73 11.67 15.11 -5.43
C SER A 73 11.75 13.68 -4.90
N GLU A 74 10.79 13.28 -4.07
CA GLU A 74 10.74 11.90 -3.56
C GLU A 74 10.39 10.94 -4.70
N LEU A 75 11.12 9.83 -4.83
CA LEU A 75 10.73 8.74 -5.72
C LEU A 75 9.42 8.12 -5.21
N PRO A 76 8.31 8.15 -5.98
CA PRO A 76 7.04 7.61 -5.54
C PRO A 76 7.15 6.12 -5.19
N VAL A 77 6.37 5.66 -4.19
CA VAL A 77 6.39 4.26 -3.70
C VAL A 77 6.26 3.24 -4.84
N ASN A 78 5.34 3.49 -5.78
CA ASN A 78 5.14 2.61 -6.93
C ASN A 78 6.10 2.90 -8.11
N GLY A 79 6.88 3.98 -8.05
CA GLY A 79 7.86 4.34 -9.07
C GLY A 79 9.04 3.36 -9.15
N ARG A 80 9.42 2.73 -8.03
CA ARG A 80 10.55 1.78 -7.98
C ARG A 80 10.38 0.58 -8.92
N PRO A 81 9.25 -0.18 -8.89
CA PRO A 81 8.99 -1.21 -9.88
C PRO A 81 9.01 -0.72 -11.33
N PHE A 82 8.50 0.48 -11.63
CA PHE A 82 8.53 1.03 -13.00
C PHE A 82 9.95 1.32 -13.47
N LEU A 83 10.79 1.93 -12.62
CA LEU A 83 12.20 2.14 -12.92
C LEU A 83 12.92 0.81 -13.16
N ALA A 84 12.72 -0.17 -12.27
CA ALA A 84 13.28 -1.52 -12.45
C ALA A 84 12.81 -2.18 -13.76
N ALA A 85 11.52 -2.11 -14.09
CA ALA A 85 10.98 -2.63 -15.34
C ALA A 85 11.60 -1.97 -16.58
N ARG A 86 11.83 -0.64 -16.53
CA ARG A 86 12.49 0.10 -17.61
C ARG A 86 13.94 -0.36 -17.79
N LEU A 87 14.69 -0.49 -16.70
CA LEU A 87 16.08 -0.97 -16.72
C LEU A 87 16.17 -2.40 -17.25
N LEU A 88 15.29 -3.29 -16.77
CA LEU A 88 15.20 -4.68 -17.25
C LEU A 88 14.86 -4.77 -18.73
N LYS A 89 14.00 -3.89 -19.26
CA LYS A 89 13.73 -3.81 -20.71
C LYS A 89 14.98 -3.44 -21.51
N THR A 90 15.86 -2.59 -20.98
CA THR A 90 17.14 -2.26 -21.61
C THR A 90 18.07 -3.48 -21.62
N LEU A 91 18.18 -4.19 -20.49
CA LEU A 91 18.98 -5.43 -20.40
C LEU A 91 18.46 -6.51 -21.34
N GLN A 92 17.13 -6.67 -21.45
CA GLN A 92 16.52 -7.63 -22.37
C GLN A 92 16.90 -7.36 -23.83
N ARG A 93 16.89 -6.09 -24.26
CA ARG A 93 17.30 -5.71 -25.63
C ARG A 93 18.77 -6.01 -25.92
N ARG A 94 19.61 -6.10 -24.89
CA ARG A 94 21.03 -6.44 -24.99
C ARG A 94 21.29 -7.96 -24.89
N GLY A 95 20.27 -8.78 -24.69
CA GLY A 95 20.42 -10.24 -24.50
C GLY A 95 20.89 -10.63 -23.09
N GLU A 96 20.85 -9.72 -22.12
CA GLU A 96 21.40 -9.95 -20.77
C GLU A 96 20.41 -10.64 -19.81
N LEU A 97 19.22 -11.02 -20.30
CA LEU A 97 18.18 -11.73 -19.53
C LEU A 97 17.94 -13.17 -20.01
N ASP A 98 18.83 -13.73 -20.83
CA ASP A 98 18.64 -15.06 -21.41
C ASP A 98 18.48 -16.14 -20.32
N GLY A 99 17.40 -16.92 -20.42
CA GLY A 99 17.04 -17.95 -19.44
C GLY A 99 16.39 -17.44 -18.14
N LEU A 100 16.15 -16.14 -18.01
CA LEU A 100 15.46 -15.54 -16.86
C LEU A 100 14.01 -15.12 -17.20
N PRO A 101 13.13 -14.97 -16.19
CA PRO A 101 11.79 -14.44 -16.39
C PRO A 101 11.80 -13.03 -17.01
N GLY A 102 10.76 -12.70 -17.79
CA GLY A 102 10.68 -11.42 -18.47
C GLY A 102 10.62 -10.21 -17.53
N PRO A 103 10.90 -8.98 -18.02
CA PRO A 103 11.01 -7.76 -17.22
C PRO A 103 9.82 -7.50 -16.28
N GLY A 104 8.58 -7.77 -16.73
CA GLY A 104 7.38 -7.55 -15.92
C GLY A 104 7.30 -8.44 -14.67
N GLN A 105 7.84 -9.67 -14.74
CA GLN A 105 7.83 -10.61 -13.61
C GLN A 105 8.97 -10.33 -12.63
N LEU A 106 10.11 -9.84 -13.13
CA LEU A 106 11.28 -9.52 -12.30
C LEU A 106 11.24 -8.13 -11.66
N ALA A 107 10.48 -7.18 -12.23
CA ALA A 107 10.53 -5.77 -11.82
C ALA A 107 10.34 -5.55 -10.31
N SER A 108 9.34 -6.19 -9.70
CA SER A 108 9.07 -6.03 -8.26
C SER A 108 10.20 -6.63 -7.40
N THR A 109 10.70 -7.81 -7.77
CA THR A 109 11.79 -8.49 -7.09
C THR A 109 13.09 -7.69 -7.17
N VAL A 110 13.45 -7.21 -8.36
CA VAL A 110 14.65 -6.38 -8.58
C VAL A 110 14.51 -5.05 -7.84
N ALA A 111 13.38 -4.37 -7.93
CA ALA A 111 13.13 -3.13 -7.19
C ALA A 111 13.29 -3.33 -5.68
N LYS A 112 12.77 -4.43 -5.13
CA LYS A 112 12.90 -4.77 -3.70
C LYS A 112 14.34 -5.11 -3.32
N ALA A 113 15.07 -5.81 -4.18
CA ALA A 113 16.49 -6.11 -3.96
C ALA A 113 17.34 -4.84 -3.94
N ILE A 114 17.12 -3.94 -4.90
CA ILE A 114 17.77 -2.61 -4.95
C ILE A 114 17.42 -1.82 -3.68
N GLU A 115 16.16 -1.75 -3.28
CA GLU A 115 15.76 -1.06 -2.04
C GLU A 115 16.48 -1.65 -0.80
N THR A 116 16.57 -2.98 -0.73
CA THR A 116 17.25 -3.68 0.37
C THR A 116 18.74 -3.32 0.41
N LEU A 117 19.43 -3.35 -0.73
CA LEU A 117 20.84 -2.94 -0.84
C LEU A 117 21.04 -1.48 -0.46
N ARG A 118 20.20 -0.59 -1.00
CA ARG A 118 20.21 0.85 -0.71
C ARG A 118 20.04 1.12 0.79
N ARG A 119 19.00 0.56 1.43
CA ARG A 119 18.73 0.71 2.88
C ARG A 119 19.79 0.02 3.74
N GLY A 120 20.38 -1.08 3.24
CA GLY A 120 21.50 -1.79 3.82
C GLY A 120 22.84 -1.06 3.71
N GLY A 121 22.89 0.08 3.01
CA GLY A 121 24.11 0.89 2.93
C GLY A 121 25.09 0.48 1.84
N ALA A 122 24.76 -0.51 1.00
CA ALA A 122 25.66 -1.02 -0.03
C ALA A 122 26.05 0.08 -1.03
N SER A 123 27.35 0.24 -1.26
CA SER A 123 27.88 1.09 -2.32
C SER A 123 27.74 0.42 -3.69
N LEU A 124 27.97 1.17 -4.78
CA LEU A 124 28.02 0.58 -6.12
C LEU A 124 29.15 -0.46 -6.21
N ASP A 125 30.31 -0.13 -5.65
CA ASP A 125 31.49 -0.98 -5.63
C ASP A 125 31.23 -2.30 -4.88
N ASP A 126 30.56 -2.25 -3.72
CA ASP A 126 30.19 -3.46 -2.96
C ASP A 126 29.30 -4.41 -3.78
N VAL A 127 28.33 -3.83 -4.51
CA VAL A 127 27.38 -4.58 -5.33
C VAL A 127 28.06 -5.19 -6.56
N GLN A 128 28.96 -4.43 -7.20
CA GLN A 128 29.76 -4.92 -8.32
C GLN A 128 30.71 -6.04 -7.89
N ALA A 129 31.45 -5.86 -6.80
CA ALA A 129 32.34 -6.89 -6.25
C ALA A 129 31.57 -8.18 -5.91
N ARG A 130 30.36 -8.07 -5.36
CA ARG A 130 29.52 -9.26 -5.08
C ARG A 130 29.03 -9.95 -6.36
N ALA A 131 28.78 -9.20 -7.43
CA ALA A 131 28.32 -9.73 -8.72
C ALA A 131 29.43 -10.46 -9.49
N GLU A 132 30.67 -10.03 -9.32
CA GLU A 132 31.88 -10.65 -9.91
C GLU A 132 32.31 -11.93 -9.19
N ALA A 133 31.82 -12.15 -7.96
CA ALA A 133 32.14 -13.35 -7.21
C ALA A 133 31.72 -14.63 -7.97
N PRO A 134 32.52 -15.71 -7.93
CA PRO A 134 32.25 -16.93 -8.70
C PRO A 134 30.91 -17.61 -8.38
N ASP A 135 30.42 -17.44 -7.15
CA ASP A 135 29.17 -18.01 -6.64
C ASP A 135 27.95 -17.09 -6.85
N ALA A 136 28.13 -15.92 -7.48
CA ALA A 136 27.07 -14.96 -7.70
C ALA A 136 25.99 -15.53 -8.62
N SER A 137 24.73 -15.53 -8.16
CA SER A 137 23.62 -16.00 -8.97
C SER A 137 23.38 -15.09 -10.18
N ALA A 138 22.90 -15.67 -11.28
CA ALA A 138 22.51 -14.91 -12.47
C ALA A 138 21.50 -13.80 -12.13
N THR A 139 20.56 -14.08 -11.22
CA THR A 139 19.59 -13.09 -10.73
C THR A 139 20.25 -11.93 -10.00
N PHE A 140 21.28 -12.19 -9.19
CA PHE A 140 22.00 -11.11 -8.50
C PHE A 140 22.79 -10.24 -9.49
N ARG A 141 23.39 -10.83 -10.53
CA ARG A 141 24.08 -10.07 -11.59
C ARG A 141 23.12 -9.11 -12.31
N VAL A 142 21.87 -9.53 -12.56
CA VAL A 142 20.82 -8.65 -13.09
C VAL A 142 20.49 -7.51 -12.11
N VAL A 143 20.38 -7.80 -10.80
CA VAL A 143 20.17 -6.77 -9.78
C VAL A 143 21.33 -5.77 -9.78
N ALA A 144 22.58 -6.23 -9.86
CA ALA A 144 23.77 -5.39 -9.90
C ALA A 144 23.80 -4.50 -11.15
N ALA A 145 23.49 -5.06 -12.33
CA ALA A 145 23.38 -4.29 -13.58
C ALA A 145 22.29 -3.21 -13.50
N CYS A 146 21.12 -3.53 -12.91
CA CYS A 146 20.07 -2.55 -12.66
C CYS A 146 20.45 -1.54 -11.55
N TYR A 147 21.35 -1.88 -10.62
CA TYR A 147 21.70 -1.00 -9.50
C TYR A 147 22.39 0.29 -9.98
N SER A 148 23.36 0.19 -10.90
CA SER A 148 24.02 1.38 -11.49
C SER A 148 23.00 2.28 -12.19
N GLY A 149 22.21 1.70 -13.11
CA GLY A 149 21.19 2.46 -13.85
C GLY A 149 20.09 3.03 -12.94
N TYR A 150 19.83 2.42 -11.78
CA TYR A 150 18.92 2.99 -10.79
C TYR A 150 19.51 4.24 -10.11
N LEU A 151 20.80 4.22 -9.75
CA LEU A 151 21.48 5.39 -9.19
C LEU A 151 21.54 6.54 -10.20
N GLU A 152 21.92 6.24 -11.44
CA GLU A 152 21.91 7.20 -12.55
C GLU A 152 20.50 7.78 -12.75
N ALA A 153 19.47 6.95 -12.77
CA ALA A 153 18.09 7.42 -12.90
C ALA A 153 17.65 8.31 -11.73
N LEU A 154 18.11 8.05 -10.49
CA LEU A 154 17.84 8.95 -9.37
C LEU A 154 18.48 10.32 -9.58
N ASP A 155 19.70 10.36 -10.12
CA ASP A 155 20.41 11.62 -10.36
C ASP A 155 19.84 12.39 -11.56
N GLU A 156 19.63 11.73 -12.70
CA GLU A 156 19.09 12.35 -13.92
C GLU A 156 17.69 12.93 -13.75
N ASN A 157 16.86 12.31 -12.90
CA ASN A 157 15.48 12.74 -12.68
C ASN A 157 15.33 13.59 -11.40
N GLU A 158 16.44 13.99 -10.78
CA GLU A 158 16.46 14.77 -9.53
C GLU A 158 15.60 14.12 -8.43
N LEU A 159 15.73 12.80 -8.27
CA LEU A 159 14.97 12.01 -7.31
C LEU A 159 15.80 11.64 -6.08
N TYR A 160 15.10 11.42 -4.96
CA TYR A 160 15.68 10.81 -3.76
C TYR A 160 14.84 9.62 -3.27
N ASP A 161 15.48 8.74 -2.51
CA ASP A 161 14.89 7.54 -1.92
C ASP A 161 15.13 7.49 -0.40
N ASP A 162 14.60 6.47 0.27
CA ASP A 162 14.71 6.33 1.73
C ASP A 162 16.17 6.26 2.21
N ALA A 163 17.06 5.69 1.38
CA ALA A 163 18.49 5.62 1.68
C ALA A 163 19.13 7.02 1.72
N HIS A 164 18.75 7.93 0.82
CA HIS A 164 19.15 9.33 0.90
C HIS A 164 18.64 9.99 2.17
N VAL A 165 17.36 9.80 2.51
CA VAL A 165 16.75 10.42 3.70
C VAL A 165 17.47 9.99 4.98
N PHE A 166 17.70 8.70 5.19
CA PHE A 166 18.43 8.22 6.37
C PHE A 166 19.86 8.76 6.44
N ARG A 167 20.56 8.81 5.30
CA ARG A 167 21.92 9.36 5.23
C ARG A 167 21.94 10.85 5.59
N TRP A 168 21.10 11.65 4.95
CA TRP A 168 21.01 13.09 5.22
C TRP A 168 20.59 13.38 6.67
N ALA A 169 19.67 12.57 7.23
CA ALA A 169 19.26 12.71 8.61
C ALA A 169 20.43 12.41 9.58
N ALA A 170 21.17 11.32 9.36
CA ALA A 170 22.34 10.98 10.16
C ALA A 170 23.43 12.08 10.08
N GLU A 171 23.73 12.56 8.86
CA GLU A 171 24.67 13.67 8.65
C GLU A 171 24.23 14.97 9.34
N ALA A 172 22.92 15.25 9.37
CA ALA A 172 22.37 16.43 10.05
C ALA A 172 22.54 16.33 11.58
N VAL A 173 22.28 15.16 12.17
CA VAL A 173 22.47 14.94 13.61
C VAL A 173 23.95 15.07 13.99
N THR A 174 24.84 14.36 13.29
CA THR A 174 26.28 14.37 13.57
C THR A 174 26.90 15.75 13.40
N ALA A 175 26.40 16.54 12.45
CA ALA A 175 26.86 17.92 12.23
C ALA A 175 26.20 18.94 13.17
N GLY A 176 25.40 18.53 14.16
CA GLY A 176 24.71 19.45 15.08
C GLY A 176 23.62 20.30 14.44
N ARG A 177 23.15 19.93 13.24
CA ARG A 177 22.11 20.65 12.47
C ARG A 177 20.69 20.15 12.77
N ALA A 178 20.50 19.42 13.86
CA ALA A 178 19.23 18.86 14.31
C ALA A 178 18.91 19.27 15.77
N PRO A 179 18.65 20.57 16.04
CA PRO A 179 18.58 21.11 17.40
C PRO A 179 17.42 20.54 18.23
N SER A 180 16.38 20.01 17.60
CA SER A 180 15.25 19.37 18.27
C SER A 180 15.58 17.99 18.86
N VAL A 181 16.68 17.35 18.44
CA VAL A 181 17.07 16.01 18.90
C VAL A 181 17.72 16.06 20.27
N ALA A 182 18.64 17.01 20.49
CA ALA A 182 19.38 17.14 21.75
C ALA A 182 18.51 17.22 23.02
N PRO A 183 17.42 18.02 23.09
CA PRO A 183 16.59 18.08 24.29
C PRO A 183 15.62 16.89 24.43
N SER A 184 15.51 16.03 23.42
CA SER A 184 14.52 14.96 23.36
C SER A 184 14.97 13.69 24.08
N VAL A 185 14.01 12.96 24.63
CA VAL A 185 14.16 11.58 25.11
C VAL A 185 13.63 10.67 24.02
N VAL A 186 14.44 9.73 23.56
CA VAL A 186 14.09 8.85 22.45
C VAL A 186 13.88 7.43 22.97
N ALA A 187 12.73 6.85 22.65
CA ALA A 187 12.44 5.46 22.97
C ALA A 187 12.28 4.67 21.67
N VAL A 188 12.90 3.51 21.54
CA VAL A 188 12.75 2.64 20.37
C VAL A 188 12.08 1.33 20.75
N CYS A 189 10.98 0.98 20.07
CA CYS A 189 10.34 -0.32 20.30
C CYS A 189 11.18 -1.47 19.73
N ASP A 190 11.23 -2.60 20.43
CA ASP A 190 12.02 -3.79 20.05
C ASP A 190 11.87 -4.22 18.60
N ALA A 191 10.63 -4.26 18.13
CA ALA A 191 10.28 -4.76 16.79
C ALA A 191 10.54 -3.76 15.66
N VAL A 192 11.09 -2.57 15.95
CA VAL A 192 11.46 -1.60 14.91
C VAL A 192 12.56 -2.20 14.04
N ASP A 193 12.29 -2.30 12.75
CA ASP A 193 13.26 -2.70 11.73
C ASP A 193 14.24 -1.54 11.44
N LEU A 194 15.53 -1.85 11.55
CA LEU A 194 16.66 -0.95 11.43
C LEU A 194 17.70 -1.57 10.47
N PRO A 195 17.44 -1.56 9.15
CA PRO A 195 18.51 -1.80 8.18
C PRO A 195 19.63 -0.78 8.38
N GLU A 196 20.81 -1.04 7.83
CA GLU A 196 22.04 -0.35 8.23
C GLU A 196 21.95 1.18 8.22
N ARG A 197 21.39 1.82 7.19
CA ARG A 197 21.24 3.28 7.15
C ARG A 197 20.29 3.82 8.23
N ALA A 198 19.18 3.12 8.48
CA ALA A 198 18.27 3.49 9.56
C ALA A 198 18.94 3.29 10.94
N GLY A 199 19.71 2.20 11.11
CA GLY A 199 20.51 1.95 12.30
C GLY A 199 21.57 3.03 12.55
N GLN A 200 22.27 3.47 11.50
CA GLN A 200 23.22 4.59 11.56
C GLN A 200 22.55 5.89 12.02
N PHE A 201 21.40 6.22 11.45
CA PHE A 201 20.61 7.39 11.88
C PHE A 201 20.21 7.30 13.36
N VAL A 202 19.65 6.17 13.80
CA VAL A 202 19.23 6.01 15.21
C VAL A 202 20.43 6.02 16.16
N ARG A 203 21.59 5.48 15.76
CA ARG A 203 22.85 5.62 16.54
C ARG A 203 23.32 7.07 16.66
N ALA A 204 23.24 7.85 15.57
CA ALA A 204 23.56 9.28 15.61
C ALA A 204 22.59 10.05 16.54
N VAL A 205 21.30 9.69 16.52
CA VAL A 205 20.31 10.24 17.46
C VAL A 205 20.70 9.89 18.91
N ARG A 206 21.00 8.61 19.20
CA ARG A 206 21.41 8.15 20.53
C ARG A 206 22.62 8.92 21.09
N SER A 207 23.57 9.31 20.24
CA SER A 207 24.77 10.04 20.71
C SER A 207 24.52 11.49 21.08
N VAL A 208 23.34 12.06 20.73
CA VAL A 208 23.05 13.49 20.92
C VAL A 208 21.80 13.73 21.77
N CYS A 209 20.81 12.83 21.75
CA CYS A 209 19.59 13.00 22.52
C CYS A 209 19.85 12.98 24.03
N ARG A 210 18.95 13.61 24.80
CA ARG A 210 19.05 13.72 26.26
C ARG A 210 19.11 12.37 26.94
N ASP A 211 18.29 11.43 26.48
CA ASP A 211 18.21 10.06 26.99
C ASP A 211 17.68 9.12 25.91
N PHE A 212 18.10 7.86 25.94
CA PHE A 212 17.77 6.86 24.95
C PHE A 212 17.43 5.53 25.62
N VAL A 213 16.19 5.06 25.43
CA VAL A 213 15.69 3.82 26.04
C VAL A 213 15.07 2.90 25.00
N ARG A 214 14.87 1.63 25.38
CA ARG A 214 14.16 0.65 24.58
C ARG A 214 12.81 0.29 25.19
N LEU A 215 11.79 0.08 24.35
CA LEU A 215 10.47 -0.39 24.78
C LEU A 215 10.27 -1.83 24.32
N GLY A 216 10.15 -2.74 25.27
CA GLY A 216 9.99 -4.16 25.03
C GLY A 216 10.62 -5.02 26.12
N ARG A 217 11.27 -6.12 25.72
CA ARG A 217 11.79 -7.13 26.65
C ARG A 217 13.12 -6.68 27.25
N PRO A 218 13.33 -6.71 28.58
CA PRO A 218 14.64 -6.37 29.15
C PRO A 218 15.79 -7.17 28.53
N LYS A 219 15.58 -8.48 28.34
CA LYS A 219 16.50 -9.38 27.64
C LYS A 219 15.76 -10.05 26.48
N PRO A 220 15.89 -9.55 25.24
CA PRO A 220 15.30 -10.21 24.09
C PRO A 220 16.05 -11.53 23.81
N GLU A 221 15.29 -12.60 23.58
CA GLU A 221 15.83 -13.91 23.17
C GLU A 221 15.91 -13.95 21.64
N ASP A 222 17.10 -14.23 21.10
CA ASP A 222 17.38 -14.35 19.66
C ASP A 222 16.65 -13.30 18.77
N PRO A 223 16.81 -11.99 19.05
CA PRO A 223 16.13 -10.97 18.26
C PRO A 223 16.68 -10.95 16.83
N PRO A 224 15.84 -10.75 15.80
CA PRO A 224 16.33 -10.66 14.43
C PRO A 224 17.39 -9.56 14.30
N PRO A 225 18.53 -9.79 13.62
CA PRO A 225 19.71 -8.92 13.67
C PRO A 225 19.48 -7.46 13.29
N GLN A 226 18.46 -7.22 12.47
CA GLN A 226 18.14 -5.90 11.94
C GLN A 226 17.19 -5.12 12.86
N THR A 227 16.72 -5.69 13.96
CA THR A 227 15.76 -5.04 14.85
C THR A 227 16.44 -4.16 15.90
N ALA A 228 15.69 -3.23 16.47
CA ALA A 228 16.15 -2.43 17.61
C ALA A 228 16.53 -3.32 18.81
N ALA A 229 15.80 -4.42 19.05
CA ALA A 229 16.14 -5.37 20.10
C ALA A 229 17.55 -5.97 19.93
N ALA A 230 17.96 -6.28 18.71
CA ALA A 230 19.30 -6.80 18.42
C ALA A 230 20.37 -5.70 18.44
N ARG A 231 20.11 -4.58 17.76
CA ARG A 231 21.10 -3.49 17.58
C ARG A 231 21.34 -2.64 18.83
N PHE A 232 20.39 -2.66 19.78
CA PHE A 232 20.43 -1.89 21.02
C PHE A 232 20.14 -2.78 22.22
N ALA A 233 20.71 -4.00 22.22
CA ALA A 233 20.56 -4.95 23.32
C ALA A 233 21.15 -4.41 24.65
N ASP A 234 22.14 -3.51 24.56
CA ASP A 234 22.78 -2.82 25.68
C ASP A 234 21.93 -1.69 26.27
N VAL A 235 20.89 -1.24 25.56
CA VAL A 235 20.06 -0.11 25.97
C VAL A 235 19.03 -0.57 27.01
N PRO A 236 18.88 0.15 28.14
CA PRO A 236 17.94 -0.22 29.19
C PRO A 236 16.49 -0.07 28.73
N VAL A 237 15.61 -0.84 29.38
CA VAL A 237 14.16 -0.66 29.27
C VAL A 237 13.64 0.00 30.54
N PRO A 238 12.67 0.93 30.47
CA PRO A 238 12.13 1.59 31.66
C PRO A 238 11.60 0.59 32.69
N GLU A 239 11.92 0.82 33.96
CA GLU A 239 11.36 0.02 35.05
C GLU A 239 9.89 0.37 35.29
N THR A 240 9.07 -0.64 35.57
CA THR A 240 7.63 -0.44 35.75
C THR A 240 7.14 -1.13 37.01
N ASP A 241 6.36 -0.40 37.81
CA ASP A 241 5.69 -0.94 39.00
C ASP A 241 4.44 -1.76 38.66
N ALA A 242 4.12 -1.88 37.37
CA ALA A 242 2.94 -2.60 36.91
C ALA A 242 3.09 -4.09 37.27
N PRO A 243 2.05 -4.72 37.86
CA PRO A 243 2.07 -6.13 38.12
C PRO A 243 2.33 -6.85 36.80
N ARG A 244 3.22 -7.84 36.87
CA ARG A 244 3.44 -8.84 35.84
C ARG A 244 2.07 -9.28 35.31
N SER A 245 1.83 -9.14 34.00
CA SER A 245 0.54 -9.48 33.39
C SER A 245 0.08 -10.83 33.96
N GLY A 246 -1.00 -10.80 34.72
CA GLY A 246 -1.60 -11.98 35.34
C GLY A 246 -2.00 -13.00 34.29
N ASP A 247 -2.22 -14.23 34.76
CA ASP A 247 -2.50 -15.43 33.97
C ASP A 247 -3.41 -15.14 32.77
N ARG A 248 -2.86 -15.25 31.57
CA ARG A 248 -3.64 -15.10 30.33
C ARG A 248 -4.25 -16.46 30.05
N SER A 249 -5.57 -16.59 30.15
CA SER A 249 -6.24 -17.79 29.66
C SER A 249 -6.03 -17.90 28.16
N VAL A 250 -5.10 -18.75 27.73
CA VAL A 250 -4.87 -19.03 26.31
C VAL A 250 -5.86 -20.10 25.89
N ARG A 251 -6.70 -19.80 24.91
CA ARG A 251 -7.57 -20.78 24.26
C ARG A 251 -7.07 -21.03 22.86
N THR A 252 -6.96 -22.30 22.49
CA THR A 252 -6.61 -22.72 21.14
C THR A 252 -7.83 -23.33 20.47
N CYS A 253 -8.03 -23.01 19.19
CA CYS A 253 -9.08 -23.61 18.38
C CYS A 253 -8.47 -24.10 17.06
N ARG A 254 -9.05 -25.16 16.50
CA ARG A 254 -8.71 -25.67 15.17
C ARG A 254 -9.96 -25.60 14.30
N ALA A 255 -9.83 -25.05 13.10
CA ALA A 255 -10.90 -25.03 12.11
C ALA A 255 -10.39 -25.52 10.75
N VAL A 256 -11.32 -25.94 9.89
CA VAL A 256 -10.99 -26.43 8.54
C VAL A 256 -11.04 -25.25 7.57
N GLY A 257 -9.87 -24.68 7.30
CA GLY A 257 -9.70 -23.59 6.34
C GLY A 257 -9.95 -22.20 6.91
N ALA A 258 -9.36 -21.19 6.24
CA ALA A 258 -9.30 -19.81 6.73
C ALA A 258 -10.69 -19.16 6.98
N GLY A 259 -11.70 -19.52 6.18
CA GLY A 259 -13.07 -19.01 6.39
C GLY A 259 -13.67 -19.46 7.72
N ASN A 260 -13.51 -20.75 8.05
CA ASN A 260 -14.01 -21.30 9.31
C ASN A 260 -13.19 -20.82 10.53
N GLU A 261 -11.90 -20.52 10.35
CA GLU A 261 -11.08 -19.87 11.38
C GLU A 261 -11.60 -18.47 11.69
N VAL A 262 -11.89 -17.66 10.66
CA VAL A 262 -12.50 -16.34 10.85
C VAL A 262 -13.87 -16.45 11.52
N ASP A 263 -14.72 -17.39 11.08
CA ASP A 263 -16.01 -17.64 11.75
C ASP A 263 -15.86 -18.00 13.23
N ALA A 264 -14.85 -18.80 13.59
CA ALA A 264 -14.59 -19.15 14.98
C ALA A 264 -14.17 -17.92 15.82
N VAL A 265 -13.34 -17.04 15.26
CA VAL A 265 -12.94 -15.78 15.90
C VAL A 265 -14.15 -14.87 16.13
N PHE A 266 -15.00 -14.67 15.12
CA PHE A 266 -16.20 -13.84 15.28
C PHE A 266 -17.20 -14.45 16.26
N ARG A 267 -17.37 -15.77 16.29
CA ARG A 267 -18.18 -16.44 17.32
C ARG A 267 -17.61 -16.20 18.72
N ALA A 268 -16.29 -16.27 18.91
CA ALA A 268 -15.67 -15.98 20.19
C ALA A 268 -15.90 -14.52 20.60
N ILE A 269 -15.70 -13.57 19.69
CA ILE A 269 -15.91 -12.13 19.95
C ILE A 269 -17.37 -11.83 20.33
N LEU A 270 -18.33 -12.44 19.64
CA LEU A 270 -19.76 -12.21 19.92
C LEU A 270 -20.25 -12.92 21.19
N ASN A 271 -19.60 -14.02 21.59
CA ASN A 271 -19.94 -14.76 22.81
C ASN A 271 -19.28 -14.16 24.05
N GLU A 272 -18.14 -13.49 23.89
CA GLU A 272 -17.46 -12.79 24.98
C GLU A 272 -18.01 -11.36 25.08
N GLU A 273 -18.49 -10.96 26.25
CA GLU A 273 -19.00 -9.60 26.50
C GLU A 273 -17.85 -8.59 26.69
N VAL A 274 -16.85 -8.62 25.80
CA VAL A 274 -15.69 -7.73 25.82
C VAL A 274 -15.95 -6.54 24.88
N PRO A 275 -15.69 -5.29 25.31
CA PRO A 275 -15.78 -4.15 24.42
C PRO A 275 -14.93 -4.35 23.16
N LEU A 276 -15.51 -4.08 21.97
CA LEU A 276 -14.82 -4.32 20.70
C LEU A 276 -13.50 -3.55 20.56
N ASP A 277 -13.38 -2.38 21.22
CA ASP A 277 -12.15 -1.58 21.25
C ASP A 277 -11.00 -2.21 22.07
N GLU A 278 -11.26 -3.32 22.76
CA GLU A 278 -10.26 -4.13 23.46
C GLU A 278 -9.90 -5.42 22.71
N VAL A 279 -10.53 -5.67 21.55
CA VAL A 279 -10.30 -6.85 20.72
C VAL A 279 -9.34 -6.53 19.58
N GLU A 280 -8.25 -7.29 19.48
CA GLU A 280 -7.29 -7.22 18.37
C GLU A 280 -7.20 -8.57 17.66
N ILE A 281 -7.29 -8.56 16.33
CA ILE A 281 -7.11 -9.77 15.50
C ILE A 281 -5.78 -9.64 14.75
N ALA A 282 -4.78 -10.42 15.18
CA ALA A 282 -3.48 -10.49 14.52
C ALA A 282 -3.44 -11.65 13.51
N VAL A 283 -3.00 -11.38 12.28
CA VAL A 283 -2.85 -12.38 11.21
C VAL A 283 -1.43 -12.35 10.64
N VAL A 284 -0.91 -13.52 10.27
CA VAL A 284 0.47 -13.66 9.73
C VAL A 284 0.60 -13.06 8.33
N GLY A 285 -0.50 -12.99 7.57
CA GLY A 285 -0.51 -12.42 6.23
C GLY A 285 -1.87 -11.85 5.83
N GLU A 286 -1.86 -10.91 4.90
CA GLU A 286 -3.08 -10.20 4.47
C GLU A 286 -4.07 -11.14 3.76
N ARG A 287 -3.57 -12.07 2.93
CA ARG A 287 -4.39 -13.02 2.18
C ARG A 287 -4.38 -14.40 2.84
N PRO A 288 -5.55 -15.05 3.00
CA PRO A 288 -6.90 -14.56 2.68
C PRO A 288 -7.56 -13.74 3.80
N TYR A 289 -6.96 -13.69 5.00
CA TYR A 289 -7.64 -13.30 6.24
C TYR A 289 -8.20 -11.89 6.27
N VAL A 290 -7.45 -10.86 5.86
CA VAL A 290 -7.93 -9.45 5.93
C VAL A 290 -9.22 -9.28 5.13
N SER A 291 -9.29 -9.94 3.97
CA SER A 291 -10.48 -9.92 3.11
C SER A 291 -11.65 -10.67 3.73
N LEU A 292 -11.40 -11.85 4.30
CA LEU A 292 -12.44 -12.64 4.97
C LEU A 292 -12.99 -11.95 6.21
N ILE A 293 -12.12 -11.33 7.01
CA ILE A 293 -12.50 -10.57 8.21
C ILE A 293 -13.35 -9.36 7.82
N ALA A 294 -12.95 -8.59 6.80
CA ALA A 294 -13.73 -7.45 6.32
C ALA A 294 -15.14 -7.87 5.86
N ASP A 295 -15.24 -8.94 5.06
CA ASP A 295 -16.52 -9.44 4.59
C ASP A 295 -17.39 -9.96 5.72
N ARG A 296 -16.77 -10.61 6.72
CA ARG A 296 -17.50 -11.18 7.83
C ARG A 296 -18.04 -10.10 8.77
N ALA A 297 -17.21 -9.10 9.05
CA ALA A 297 -17.57 -7.91 9.82
C ALA A 297 -18.76 -7.17 9.18
N ASP A 298 -18.68 -6.89 7.87
CA ASP A 298 -19.74 -6.21 7.11
C ASP A 298 -21.07 -6.99 7.17
N ARG A 299 -21.03 -8.31 6.93
CA ARG A 299 -22.22 -9.17 7.02
C ARG A 299 -22.85 -9.25 8.40
N MET A 300 -22.06 -9.12 9.46
CA MET A 300 -22.51 -9.20 10.84
C MET A 300 -22.80 -7.83 11.47
N GLY A 301 -22.55 -6.73 10.76
CA GLY A 301 -22.67 -5.38 11.30
C GLY A 301 -21.68 -5.08 12.42
N VAL A 302 -20.55 -5.78 12.47
CA VAL A 302 -19.51 -5.57 13.49
C VAL A 302 -18.51 -4.53 12.98
N PRO A 303 -18.28 -3.41 13.69
CA PRO A 303 -17.29 -2.42 13.27
C PRO A 303 -15.89 -3.02 13.37
N VAL A 304 -15.07 -2.83 12.33
CA VAL A 304 -13.68 -3.30 12.29
C VAL A 304 -12.76 -2.22 11.71
N SER A 305 -11.60 -2.05 12.34
CA SER A 305 -10.50 -1.25 11.81
C SER A 305 -9.41 -2.16 11.28
N ILE A 306 -9.05 -2.01 10.00
CA ILE A 306 -8.03 -2.85 9.35
C ILE A 306 -6.74 -2.05 9.18
N GLY A 307 -5.69 -2.46 9.89
CA GLY A 307 -4.44 -1.70 9.95
C GLY A 307 -3.77 -1.47 8.59
N THR A 308 -3.85 -2.43 7.66
CA THR A 308 -3.30 -2.32 6.29
C THR A 308 -4.25 -1.63 5.30
N GLY A 309 -5.47 -1.31 5.73
CA GLY A 309 -6.57 -0.96 4.84
C GLY A 309 -7.12 -2.17 4.07
N VAL A 310 -8.21 -1.94 3.33
CA VAL A 310 -8.82 -2.91 2.42
C VAL A 310 -8.32 -2.63 1.00
N PRO A 311 -7.96 -3.65 0.20
CA PRO A 311 -7.50 -3.43 -1.17
C PRO A 311 -8.50 -2.59 -1.97
N ALA A 312 -8.02 -1.55 -2.66
CA ALA A 312 -8.87 -0.65 -3.45
C ALA A 312 -9.73 -1.40 -4.48
N ALA A 313 -9.20 -2.50 -5.05
CA ALA A 313 -9.92 -3.42 -5.94
C ALA A 313 -11.16 -4.09 -5.33
N ARG A 314 -11.40 -3.94 -4.01
CA ARG A 314 -12.64 -4.36 -3.37
C ARG A 314 -13.71 -3.26 -3.36
N SER A 315 -13.31 -2.00 -3.38
CA SER A 315 -14.23 -0.87 -3.49
C SER A 315 -14.87 -0.84 -4.88
N ARG A 316 -16.10 -0.31 -4.98
CA ARG A 316 -16.79 -0.13 -6.27
C ARG A 316 -15.96 0.73 -7.23
N THR A 317 -15.39 1.83 -6.74
CA THR A 317 -14.52 2.74 -7.52
C THR A 317 -13.27 2.03 -8.02
N GLY A 318 -12.58 1.27 -7.16
CA GLY A 318 -11.37 0.57 -7.57
C GLY A 318 -11.62 -0.57 -8.56
N LYS A 319 -12.75 -1.29 -8.43
CA LYS A 319 -13.19 -2.27 -9.44
C LYS A 319 -13.48 -1.59 -10.78
N ALA A 320 -14.19 -0.47 -10.77
CA ALA A 320 -14.48 0.30 -11.98
C ALA A 320 -13.19 0.77 -12.68
N LEU A 321 -12.23 1.32 -11.92
CA LEU A 321 -10.95 1.77 -12.46
C LEU A 321 -10.13 0.61 -13.02
N LEU A 322 -10.09 -0.54 -12.33
CA LEU A 322 -9.35 -1.70 -12.82
C LEU A 322 -9.96 -2.27 -14.11
N SER A 323 -11.28 -2.39 -14.17
CA SER A 323 -11.98 -2.82 -15.39
C SER A 323 -11.81 -1.83 -16.54
N PHE A 324 -11.69 -0.53 -16.25
CA PHE A 324 -11.41 0.49 -17.27
C PHE A 324 -9.99 0.35 -17.84
N PHE A 325 -8.99 0.10 -16.98
CA PHE A 325 -7.63 -0.17 -17.46
C PHE A 325 -7.56 -1.46 -18.26
N GLU A 326 -8.19 -2.53 -17.80
CA GLU A 326 -8.30 -3.80 -18.52
C GLU A 326 -8.94 -3.59 -19.90
N TRP A 327 -10.04 -2.83 -19.97
CA TRP A 327 -10.68 -2.47 -21.24
C TRP A 327 -9.74 -1.71 -22.18
N THR A 328 -8.92 -0.80 -21.66
CA THR A 328 -7.97 -0.04 -22.48
C THR A 328 -6.78 -0.89 -22.93
N THR A 329 -6.31 -1.82 -22.11
CA THR A 329 -5.17 -2.68 -22.44
C THR A 329 -5.54 -3.82 -23.38
N GLU A 330 -6.77 -4.31 -23.32
CA GLU A 330 -7.32 -5.34 -24.22
C GLU A 330 -7.94 -4.72 -25.48
N ASP A 331 -7.34 -3.63 -25.99
CA ASP A 331 -7.74 -2.92 -27.21
C ASP A 331 -9.25 -2.63 -27.31
N PHE A 332 -9.84 -2.17 -26.20
CA PHE A 332 -11.25 -1.82 -26.08
C PHE A 332 -12.20 -3.00 -26.36
N ASP A 333 -11.95 -4.20 -25.81
CA ASP A 333 -12.87 -5.35 -25.94
C ASP A 333 -14.32 -5.06 -25.47
N PRO A 334 -15.35 -5.24 -26.32
CA PRO A 334 -16.76 -5.10 -25.96
C PRO A 334 -17.22 -5.93 -24.77
N GLU A 335 -16.69 -7.13 -24.56
CA GLU A 335 -17.09 -7.99 -23.44
C GLU A 335 -16.80 -7.32 -22.09
N LEU A 336 -15.67 -6.62 -22.00
CA LEU A 336 -15.26 -5.88 -20.81
C LEU A 336 -16.16 -4.67 -20.57
N LEU A 337 -16.51 -3.92 -21.61
CA LEU A 337 -17.44 -2.78 -21.51
C LEU A 337 -18.84 -3.23 -21.08
N ILE A 338 -19.37 -4.30 -21.68
CA ILE A 338 -20.66 -4.91 -21.33
C ILE A 338 -20.65 -5.35 -19.87
N ARG A 339 -19.57 -6.00 -19.42
CA ARG A 339 -19.39 -6.42 -18.02
C ARG A 339 -19.40 -5.23 -17.06
N MET A 340 -18.71 -4.14 -17.41
CA MET A 340 -18.69 -2.91 -16.60
C MET A 340 -20.07 -2.25 -16.47
N LEU A 341 -20.83 -2.20 -17.56
CA LEU A 341 -22.19 -1.67 -17.56
C LEU A 341 -23.15 -2.53 -16.72
N ARG A 342 -23.11 -3.86 -16.90
CA ARG A 342 -23.95 -4.80 -16.14
C ARG A 342 -23.64 -4.84 -14.64
N SER A 343 -22.38 -4.66 -14.28
CA SER A 343 -21.95 -4.58 -12.87
C SER A 343 -22.19 -3.21 -12.24
N GLY A 344 -22.70 -2.23 -13.00
CA GLY A 344 -22.93 -0.87 -12.52
C GLY A 344 -21.64 -0.12 -12.17
N HIS A 345 -20.50 -0.51 -12.74
CA HIS A 345 -19.22 0.18 -12.56
C HIS A 345 -19.16 1.50 -13.33
N LEU A 346 -19.93 1.61 -14.42
CA LEU A 346 -20.08 2.84 -15.20
C LEU A 346 -21.41 3.50 -14.87
N ARG A 347 -21.37 4.83 -14.70
CA ARG A 347 -22.57 5.65 -14.56
C ARG A 347 -22.79 6.45 -15.84
N LEU A 348 -23.97 6.31 -16.44
CA LEU A 348 -24.35 7.04 -17.66
C LEU A 348 -24.95 8.42 -17.36
N ASP A 349 -25.38 8.66 -16.12
CA ASP A 349 -26.04 9.89 -15.68
C ASP A 349 -25.20 11.15 -15.95
N ARG A 350 -23.87 11.07 -15.86
CA ARG A 350 -22.98 12.21 -16.09
C ARG A 350 -22.84 12.63 -17.56
N VAL A 351 -23.09 11.72 -18.49
CA VAL A 351 -22.97 12.00 -19.94
C VAL A 351 -24.33 12.07 -20.63
N ARG A 352 -25.37 11.50 -20.01
CA ARG A 352 -26.73 11.45 -20.55
C ARG A 352 -27.25 12.80 -21.00
N SER A 353 -27.15 13.83 -20.17
CA SER A 353 -27.72 15.15 -20.49
C SER A 353 -27.13 15.78 -21.74
N ASP A 354 -25.86 15.49 -22.05
CA ASP A 354 -25.21 16.03 -23.23
C ASP A 354 -25.56 15.21 -24.47
N ILE A 355 -25.66 13.89 -24.34
CA ILE A 355 -26.12 13.01 -25.43
C ILE A 355 -27.57 13.33 -25.80
N GLU A 356 -28.48 13.45 -24.82
CA GLU A 356 -29.90 13.71 -25.04
C GLU A 356 -30.20 15.07 -25.67
N LYS A 357 -29.31 16.07 -25.49
CA LYS A 357 -29.42 17.36 -26.21
C LYS A 357 -29.27 17.18 -27.72
N GLU A 358 -28.47 16.21 -28.16
CA GLU A 358 -28.20 16.00 -29.59
C GLU A 358 -29.23 15.08 -30.25
N ILE A 359 -29.67 14.02 -29.56
CA ILE A 359 -30.48 12.96 -30.18
C ILE A 359 -31.92 12.88 -29.63
N GLY A 360 -32.24 13.68 -28.61
CA GLY A 360 -33.49 13.63 -27.87
C GLY A 360 -33.45 12.68 -26.65
N PRO A 361 -34.51 12.70 -25.82
CA PRO A 361 -34.58 11.88 -24.61
C PRO A 361 -34.65 10.39 -24.97
N VAL A 362 -33.87 9.57 -24.26
CA VAL A 362 -33.84 8.11 -24.43
C VAL A 362 -33.88 7.43 -23.08
N ASP A 363 -34.93 6.66 -22.83
CA ASP A 363 -35.08 5.84 -21.63
C ASP A 363 -34.29 4.53 -21.80
N LEU A 364 -33.00 4.58 -21.43
CA LEU A 364 -32.09 3.43 -21.45
C LEU A 364 -31.19 3.43 -20.23
N GLU A 365 -31.35 2.45 -19.35
CA GLU A 365 -30.45 2.22 -18.23
C GLU A 365 -29.16 1.49 -18.65
N ALA A 366 -28.13 1.51 -17.79
CA ALA A 366 -26.82 0.94 -18.11
C ALA A 366 -26.89 -0.54 -18.54
N HIS A 367 -27.76 -1.33 -17.93
CA HIS A 367 -27.95 -2.74 -18.28
C HIS A 367 -28.64 -2.94 -19.65
N GLU A 368 -29.46 -1.98 -20.08
CA GLU A 368 -30.11 -1.99 -21.40
C GLU A 368 -29.12 -1.58 -22.49
N VAL A 369 -28.27 -0.58 -22.23
CA VAL A 369 -27.11 -0.25 -23.08
C VAL A 369 -26.21 -1.47 -23.26
N ALA A 370 -25.92 -2.20 -22.17
CA ALA A 370 -25.15 -3.44 -22.24
C ALA A 370 -25.84 -4.51 -23.12
N THR A 371 -27.17 -4.56 -23.12
CA THR A 371 -27.97 -5.48 -23.94
C THR A 371 -27.94 -5.08 -25.42
N VAL A 372 -28.01 -3.77 -25.72
CA VAL A 372 -27.81 -3.26 -27.08
C VAL A 372 -26.41 -3.62 -27.58
N LEU A 373 -25.38 -3.43 -26.74
CA LEU A 373 -24.02 -3.77 -27.11
C LEU A 373 -23.86 -5.27 -27.36
N ALA A 374 -24.34 -6.12 -26.44
CA ALA A 374 -24.23 -7.58 -26.53
C ALA A 374 -24.95 -8.20 -27.74
N ALA A 375 -25.91 -7.51 -28.35
CA ALA A 375 -26.66 -8.01 -29.49
C ALA A 375 -25.86 -8.03 -30.81
N ARG A 376 -24.57 -7.67 -30.79
CA ARG A 376 -23.73 -7.44 -31.98
C ARG A 376 -22.31 -7.96 -31.77
N ARG A 377 -21.61 -8.15 -32.89
CA ARG A 377 -20.18 -8.41 -32.93
C ARG A 377 -19.46 -7.12 -33.33
N TYR A 378 -18.29 -6.90 -32.75
CA TYR A 378 -17.44 -5.75 -33.02
C TYR A 378 -16.06 -6.24 -33.43
N GLU A 379 -15.38 -5.44 -34.23
CA GLU A 379 -13.95 -5.57 -34.44
C GLU A 379 -13.20 -5.04 -33.21
N ALA A 380 -11.96 -5.50 -33.02
CA ALA A 380 -11.09 -4.96 -31.98
C ALA A 380 -10.80 -3.48 -32.23
N GLY A 381 -10.55 -2.74 -31.15
CA GLY A 381 -10.23 -1.33 -31.19
C GLY A 381 -11.44 -0.40 -31.12
N ARG A 382 -11.15 0.87 -30.78
CA ARG A 382 -12.17 1.90 -30.53
C ARG A 382 -13.05 2.17 -31.75
N GLU A 383 -12.50 2.06 -32.96
CA GLU A 383 -13.25 2.25 -34.21
C GLU A 383 -14.25 1.13 -34.50
N GLY A 384 -14.02 -0.07 -33.95
CA GLY A 384 -14.89 -1.22 -34.13
C GLY A 384 -16.32 -0.97 -33.62
N TYR A 385 -16.45 -0.23 -32.51
CA TYR A 385 -17.76 0.22 -31.99
C TYR A 385 -18.48 1.12 -32.97
N THR A 386 -17.82 2.17 -33.44
CA THR A 386 -18.40 3.17 -34.34
C THR A 386 -18.88 2.51 -35.62
N LYS A 387 -18.04 1.68 -36.26
CA LYS A 387 -18.41 0.97 -37.50
C LYS A 387 -19.64 0.08 -37.31
N ALA A 388 -19.66 -0.73 -36.26
CA ALA A 388 -20.75 -1.68 -36.02
C ALA A 388 -22.08 -0.98 -35.66
N LEU A 389 -22.01 0.10 -34.88
CA LEU A 389 -23.17 0.90 -34.50
C LEU A 389 -23.70 1.73 -35.67
N ASP A 390 -22.83 2.33 -36.48
CA ASP A 390 -23.23 3.07 -37.69
C ASP A 390 -23.90 2.16 -38.71
N ALA A 391 -23.34 0.97 -38.95
CA ALA A 391 -23.99 -0.03 -39.80
C ALA A 391 -25.35 -0.49 -39.24
N ALA A 392 -25.52 -0.53 -37.91
CA ALA A 392 -26.80 -0.87 -37.29
C ALA A 392 -27.82 0.27 -37.36
N ILE A 393 -27.38 1.52 -37.28
CA ILE A 393 -28.20 2.72 -37.46
C ILE A 393 -28.68 2.78 -38.91
N GLY A 394 -27.80 2.62 -39.91
CA GLY A 394 -28.17 2.58 -41.33
C GLY A 394 -29.21 1.51 -41.64
N ARG A 395 -29.03 0.28 -41.14
CA ARG A 395 -30.04 -0.80 -41.27
C ARG A 395 -31.37 -0.50 -40.56
N ALA A 396 -31.39 0.36 -39.54
CA ALA A 396 -32.63 0.79 -38.93
C ALA A 396 -33.31 1.87 -39.80
N GLU A 397 -32.54 2.75 -40.43
CA GLU A 397 -33.02 3.76 -41.37
C GLU A 397 -33.62 3.13 -42.63
N ASP A 398 -32.95 2.14 -43.22
CA ASP A 398 -33.48 1.40 -44.38
C ASP A 398 -34.81 0.71 -44.05
N ARG A 399 -34.96 0.18 -42.83
CA ARG A 399 -36.20 -0.45 -42.37
C ARG A 399 -37.32 0.54 -42.09
N ILE A 400 -36.98 1.75 -41.64
CA ILE A 400 -37.95 2.84 -41.48
C ILE A 400 -38.48 3.23 -42.86
N ALA A 401 -37.59 3.45 -43.83
CA ALA A 401 -37.97 3.81 -45.20
C ALA A 401 -38.85 2.74 -45.86
N ASP A 402 -38.46 1.45 -45.79
CA ASP A 402 -39.26 0.35 -46.36
C ASP A 402 -40.66 0.22 -45.71
N ARG A 403 -40.79 0.53 -44.40
CA ARG A 403 -42.10 0.52 -43.75
C ARG A 403 -42.97 1.70 -44.16
N GLU A 404 -42.38 2.89 -44.27
CA GLU A 404 -43.08 4.09 -44.72
C GLU A 404 -43.58 3.92 -46.16
N ASP A 405 -42.76 3.36 -47.05
CA ASP A 405 -43.14 3.03 -48.44
C ASP A 405 -44.30 2.03 -48.51
N ARG A 406 -44.36 1.11 -47.55
CA ARG A 406 -45.45 0.11 -47.42
C ARG A 406 -46.64 0.60 -46.59
N ALA A 407 -46.66 1.86 -46.17
CA ALA A 407 -47.66 2.45 -45.27
C ALA A 407 -47.86 1.68 -43.94
N LEU A 408 -46.79 1.09 -43.42
CA LEU A 408 -46.73 0.42 -42.11
C LEU A 408 -46.18 1.38 -41.05
N ASP A 409 -46.56 1.18 -39.79
CA ASP A 409 -46.06 1.97 -38.65
C ASP A 409 -44.54 1.72 -38.39
N PRO A 410 -43.68 2.75 -38.53
CA PRO A 410 -42.24 2.65 -38.31
C PRO A 410 -41.82 3.01 -36.87
N ASP A 411 -42.73 3.30 -35.94
CA ASP A 411 -42.40 3.89 -34.64
C ASP A 411 -41.47 3.02 -33.78
N ARG A 412 -41.62 1.69 -33.86
CA ARG A 412 -40.71 0.74 -33.20
C ARG A 412 -39.29 0.85 -33.74
N ASP A 413 -39.13 0.98 -35.05
CA ASP A 413 -37.83 1.08 -35.71
C ASP A 413 -37.20 2.46 -35.46
N ARG A 414 -38.01 3.53 -35.40
CA ARG A 414 -37.58 4.86 -34.97
C ARG A 414 -37.08 4.88 -33.53
N LYS A 415 -37.79 4.21 -32.60
CA LYS A 415 -37.32 4.04 -31.22
C LYS A 415 -35.99 3.30 -31.19
N ARG A 416 -35.89 2.18 -31.92
CA ARG A 416 -34.66 1.38 -31.98
C ARG A 416 -33.48 2.16 -32.57
N ARG A 417 -33.72 3.01 -33.56
CA ARG A 417 -32.69 3.89 -34.13
C ARG A 417 -32.18 4.89 -33.10
N ARG A 418 -33.06 5.54 -32.34
CA ARG A 418 -32.69 6.48 -31.26
C ARG A 418 -31.87 5.80 -30.16
N GLU A 419 -32.27 4.59 -29.75
CA GLU A 419 -31.49 3.78 -28.80
C GLU A 419 -30.07 3.51 -29.33
N LEU A 420 -29.93 3.19 -30.62
CA LEU A 420 -28.61 2.95 -31.22
C LEU A 420 -27.76 4.20 -31.31
N GLN A 421 -28.37 5.35 -31.64
CA GLN A 421 -27.69 6.65 -31.65
C GLN A 421 -27.22 7.03 -30.25
N PHE A 422 -27.99 6.73 -29.20
CA PHE A 422 -27.60 6.94 -27.80
C PHE A 422 -26.39 6.12 -27.42
N VAL A 423 -26.38 4.82 -27.76
CA VAL A 423 -25.26 3.93 -27.41
C VAL A 423 -23.98 4.23 -28.20
N ARG A 424 -24.12 4.83 -29.40
CA ARG A 424 -22.99 5.23 -30.25
C ARG A 424 -22.27 6.47 -29.74
N ARG A 425 -22.99 7.39 -29.09
CA ARG A 425 -22.43 8.59 -28.48
C ARG A 425 -21.77 8.25 -27.15
#